data_AF-Q6JV88-F1
#
_entry.id   AF-Q6JV88-F1
#
_cell.length_a   1.000
_cell.length_b   1.000
_cell.length_c   1.000
_cell.angle_alpha   90.00
_cell.angle_beta   90.00
_cell.angle_gamma   90.00
#
_symmetry.space_group_name_H-M   'P 1'
#
loop_
_entity.id
_entity.type
_entity.pdbx_description
1 polymer ?
#
loop_
_entity_poly.entity_id
_entity_poly.type
_entity_poly.pdbx_seq_one_letter_code
_entity_poly.pdbx_strand_id
1 'polypeptide(L)'
;IMHAMWKPQKFKYIYLMATLYVFTLTIPSATAVYWAFGDDLLNHSNAFALLPKNGFRDAAVILMLIHQFITFGFACTPLYFVWEKVIGMHDTKSICLRALARLPVVIPIWFLAIIFPFFGPINSAVGALLVSFTVYIIPSLAHMLTYRKSSARQNAAEKPPFFLPSWTAMYVVNTFVVVWVLVVGFGFGGWASMTNFVRQVDTFGLFAKCYQCKPAGAAPPRPH
;
A
#
# COMPACT_ATOMS: atom_id res chain seq x y z
N ILE A 1 0.11 -7.59 15.34
CA ILE A 1 0.49 -6.39 16.15
C ILE A 1 -0.26 -6.39 17.48
N MET A 2 -1.59 -6.27 17.50
CA MET A 2 -2.38 -6.20 18.74
C MET A 2 -2.13 -7.39 19.70
N HIS A 3 -2.04 -8.62 19.18
CA HIS A 3 -1.71 -9.82 19.99
C HIS A 3 -0.31 -9.81 20.63
N ALA A 4 0.63 -9.02 20.09
CA ALA A 4 1.99 -8.92 20.63
C ALA A 4 2.16 -7.73 21.60
N MET A 5 1.11 -6.94 21.82
CA MET A 5 1.18 -5.79 22.73
C MET A 5 0.99 -6.21 24.18
N TRP A 6 1.80 -5.64 25.07
CA TRP A 6 1.67 -5.84 26.52
C TRP A 6 0.32 -5.36 27.08
N LYS A 7 -0.24 -4.27 26.53
CA LYS A 7 -1.56 -3.72 26.90
C LYS A 7 -2.42 -3.46 25.64
N PRO A 8 -3.11 -4.48 25.10
CA PRO A 8 -3.90 -4.35 23.87
C PRO A 8 -5.03 -3.30 23.95
N GLN A 9 -5.59 -3.08 25.15
CA GLN A 9 -6.65 -2.09 25.39
C GLN A 9 -6.25 -0.65 25.04
N LYS A 10 -4.95 -0.34 25.03
CA LYS A 10 -4.45 1.01 24.68
C LYS A 10 -4.18 1.19 23.18
N PHE A 11 -4.48 0.19 22.35
CA PHE A 11 -4.14 0.20 20.92
C PHE A 11 -4.63 1.45 20.20
N LYS A 12 -5.85 1.94 20.47
CA LYS A 12 -6.38 3.14 19.80
C LYS A 12 -5.51 4.40 19.97
N TYR A 13 -5.02 4.64 21.18
CA TYR A 13 -4.19 5.81 21.47
C TYR A 13 -2.81 5.67 20.86
N ILE A 14 -2.23 4.47 20.96
CA ILE A 14 -0.94 4.17 20.34
C ILE A 14 -1.04 4.26 18.81
N TYR A 15 -2.13 3.77 18.23
CA TYR A 15 -2.39 3.87 16.80
C TYR A 15 -2.49 5.33 16.36
N LEU A 16 -3.28 6.15 17.07
CA LEU A 16 -3.40 7.58 16.77
C LEU A 16 -2.04 8.29 16.87
N MET A 17 -1.27 8.05 17.93
CA MET A 17 0.05 8.65 18.09
C MET A 17 1.04 8.17 17.01
N ALA A 18 0.99 6.90 16.63
CA ALA A 18 1.80 6.37 15.54
C ALA A 18 1.42 7.02 14.21
N THR A 19 0.13 7.23 13.93
CA THR A 19 -0.33 7.96 12.73
C THR A 19 0.17 9.40 12.72
N LEU A 20 0.05 10.11 13.84
CA LEU A 20 0.57 11.48 13.96
C LEU A 20 2.09 11.53 13.75
N TYR A 21 2.83 10.59 14.34
CA TYR A 21 4.26 10.46 14.13
C TYR A 21 4.61 10.22 12.65
N VAL A 22 3.91 9.31 11.97
CA VAL A 22 4.10 9.08 10.53
C VAL A 22 3.87 10.37 9.73
N PHE A 23 2.86 11.16 10.06
CA PHE A 23 2.63 12.45 9.40
C PHE A 23 3.77 13.45 9.62
N THR A 24 4.41 13.47 10.79
CA THR A 24 5.60 14.31 11.00
C THR A 24 6.80 13.90 10.15
N LEU A 25 6.87 12.65 9.69
CA LEU A 25 7.92 12.18 8.79
C LEU A 25 7.55 12.40 7.32
N THR A 26 6.30 12.12 6.95
CA THR A 26 5.87 12.12 5.54
C THR A 26 5.52 13.51 5.02
N ILE A 27 4.88 14.37 5.81
CA ILE A 27 4.45 15.70 5.34
C ILE A 27 5.66 16.59 5.01
N PRO A 28 6.66 16.74 5.89
CA PRO A 28 7.79 17.61 5.58
C PRO A 28 8.61 17.10 4.39
N SER A 29 8.84 15.79 4.30
CA SER A 29 9.59 15.19 3.19
C SER A 29 8.86 15.32 1.86
N ALA A 30 7.57 15.03 1.81
CA ALA A 30 6.75 15.20 0.61
C ALA A 30 6.67 16.67 0.19
N THR A 31 6.48 17.59 1.15
CA THR A 31 6.42 19.03 0.88
C THR A 31 7.73 19.55 0.32
N ALA A 32 8.87 19.15 0.88
CA ALA A 32 10.20 19.57 0.40
C ALA A 32 10.48 19.07 -1.03
N VAL A 33 10.15 17.81 -1.33
CA VAL A 33 10.33 17.22 -2.67
C VAL A 33 9.37 17.86 -3.67
N TYR A 34 8.12 18.09 -3.29
CA TYR A 34 7.14 18.78 -4.14
C TYR A 34 7.54 20.23 -4.41
N TRP A 35 8.07 20.94 -3.41
CA TRP A 35 8.58 22.30 -3.58
C TRP A 35 9.78 22.35 -4.56
N ALA A 36 10.63 21.33 -4.56
CA ALA A 36 11.82 21.28 -5.41
C ALA A 36 11.53 20.88 -6.86
N PHE A 37 10.59 19.96 -7.10
CA PHE A 37 10.39 19.34 -8.42
C PHE A 37 8.98 19.54 -9.00
N GLY A 38 8.02 20.02 -8.22
CA GLY A 38 6.67 20.33 -8.67
C GLY A 38 6.02 19.23 -9.50
N ASP A 39 5.58 19.59 -10.70
CA ASP A 39 4.83 18.73 -11.62
C ASP A 39 5.65 17.57 -12.21
N ASP A 40 6.98 17.59 -12.13
CA ASP A 40 7.81 16.49 -12.61
C ASP A 40 7.53 15.18 -11.85
N LEU A 41 7.06 15.29 -10.60
CA LEU A 41 6.65 14.16 -9.75
C LEU A 41 5.37 13.48 -10.23
N LEU A 42 4.52 14.17 -11.02
CA LEU A 42 3.34 13.56 -11.61
C LEU A 42 3.72 12.50 -12.65
N ASN A 43 4.84 12.73 -13.34
CA ASN A 43 5.36 11.83 -14.37
C ASN A 43 6.46 10.90 -13.84
N HIS A 44 7.01 11.16 -12.64
CA HIS A 44 8.02 10.34 -11.97
C HIS A 44 7.52 9.83 -10.63
N SER A 45 6.96 8.61 -10.61
CA SER A 45 6.44 7.99 -9.38
C SER A 45 7.50 7.71 -8.32
N ASN A 46 8.79 7.74 -8.68
CA ASN A 46 9.90 7.59 -7.76
C ASN A 46 10.73 8.88 -7.70
N ALA A 47 10.66 9.59 -6.56
CA ALA A 47 11.39 10.85 -6.35
C ALA A 47 12.91 10.72 -6.48
N PHE A 48 13.51 9.55 -6.18
CA PHE A 48 14.95 9.32 -6.36
C PHE A 48 15.41 9.42 -7.81
N ALA A 49 14.49 9.30 -8.77
CA ALA A 49 14.78 9.49 -10.19
C ALA A 49 15.09 10.96 -10.53
N LEU A 50 14.51 11.90 -9.79
CA LEU A 50 14.67 13.35 -10.02
C LEU A 50 15.85 13.97 -9.26
N LEU A 51 16.29 13.34 -8.16
CA LEU A 51 17.40 13.85 -7.37
C LEU A 51 18.71 13.87 -8.18
N PRO A 52 19.54 14.92 -8.05
CA PRO A 52 20.81 15.01 -8.74
C PRO A 52 21.77 13.89 -8.30
N LYS A 53 22.58 13.39 -9.22
CA LYS A 53 23.56 12.33 -8.94
C LYS A 53 24.66 12.88 -8.01
N ASN A 54 24.66 12.41 -6.77
CA ASN A 54 25.66 12.73 -5.75
C ASN A 54 25.75 11.59 -4.72
N GLY A 55 26.77 11.63 -3.85
CA GLY A 55 26.98 10.57 -2.85
C GLY A 55 25.82 10.41 -1.85
N PHE A 56 25.08 11.49 -1.54
CA PHE A 56 23.92 11.41 -0.63
C PHE A 56 22.73 10.68 -1.28
N ARG A 57 22.46 10.96 -2.56
CA ARG A 57 21.46 10.24 -3.35
C ARG A 57 21.82 8.77 -3.43
N ASP A 58 23.07 8.45 -3.74
CA ASP A 58 23.51 7.06 -3.89
C ASP A 58 23.40 6.31 -2.55
N ALA A 59 23.79 6.95 -1.45
CA ALA A 59 23.59 6.39 -0.11
C ALA A 59 22.10 6.15 0.22
N ALA A 60 21.22 7.10 -0.12
CA ALA A 60 19.78 6.96 0.11
C ALA A 60 19.16 5.83 -0.74
N VAL A 61 19.58 5.70 -2.00
CA VAL A 61 19.15 4.58 -2.87
C VAL A 61 19.62 3.24 -2.31
N ILE A 62 20.88 3.13 -1.85
CA ILE A 62 21.39 1.91 -1.21
C ILE A 62 20.57 1.57 0.03
N LEU A 63 20.30 2.54 0.89
CA LEU A 63 19.49 2.32 2.09
C LEU A 63 18.06 1.87 1.75
N MET A 64 17.46 2.47 0.72
CA MET A 64 16.13 2.08 0.23
C MET A 64 16.13 0.65 -0.34
N LEU A 65 17.18 0.24 -1.05
CA LEU A 65 17.32 -1.14 -1.56
C LEU A 65 17.43 -2.16 -0.42
N ILE A 66 18.22 -1.86 0.61
CA ILE A 66 18.34 -2.69 1.82
C ILE A 66 16.97 -2.81 2.50
N HIS A 67 16.28 -1.68 2.70
CA HIS A 67 14.94 -1.66 3.26
C HIS A 67 13.96 -2.51 2.45
N GLN A 68 13.97 -2.38 1.12
CA GLN A 68 13.07 -3.12 0.24
C GLN A 68 13.35 -4.63 0.28
N PHE A 69 14.62 -5.04 0.37
CA PHE A 69 15.01 -6.45 0.49
C PHE A 69 14.47 -7.08 1.78
N ILE A 70 14.64 -6.41 2.92
CA ILE A 70 14.14 -6.87 4.21
C ILE A 70 12.61 -6.91 4.21
N THR A 71 11.97 -5.85 3.69
CA THR A 71 10.51 -5.75 3.61
C THR A 71 9.93 -6.86 2.75
N PHE A 72 10.55 -7.19 1.62
CA PHE A 72 10.12 -8.30 0.77
C PHE A 72 10.15 -9.64 1.52
N GLY A 73 11.22 -9.92 2.27
CA GLY A 73 11.31 -11.12 3.09
C GLY A 73 10.19 -11.21 4.13
N PHE A 74 9.92 -10.11 4.84
CA PHE A 74 8.85 -10.04 5.83
C PHE A 74 7.46 -10.20 5.19
N ALA A 75 7.20 -9.53 4.07
CA ALA A 75 5.91 -9.56 3.38
C ALA A 75 5.61 -10.93 2.74
N CYS A 76 6.62 -11.64 2.24
CA CYS A 76 6.44 -12.98 1.67
C CYS A 76 6.29 -14.07 2.73
N THR A 77 6.73 -13.83 3.97
CA THR A 77 6.65 -14.80 5.07
C THR A 77 5.23 -15.37 5.30
N PRO A 78 4.17 -14.55 5.44
CA PRO A 78 2.80 -15.09 5.56
C PRO A 78 2.35 -15.87 4.33
N LEU A 79 2.76 -15.46 3.12
CA LEU A 79 2.44 -16.19 1.89
C LEU A 79 3.11 -17.58 1.87
N TYR A 80 4.37 -17.66 2.30
CA TYR A 80 5.06 -18.94 2.45
C TYR A 80 4.37 -19.83 3.48
N PHE A 81 3.92 -19.29 4.62
CA PHE A 81 3.23 -20.10 5.60
C PHE A 81 1.90 -20.66 5.09
N VAL A 82 1.11 -19.85 4.39
CA VAL A 82 -0.14 -20.31 3.78
C VAL A 82 0.15 -21.37 2.72
N TRP A 83 1.14 -21.13 1.85
CA TRP A 83 1.53 -22.07 0.81
C TRP A 83 2.08 -23.39 1.36
N GLU A 84 3.01 -23.33 2.33
CA GLU A 84 3.58 -24.49 3.04
C GLU A 84 2.48 -25.33 3.70
N LYS A 85 1.42 -24.68 4.20
CA LYS A 85 0.25 -25.36 4.77
C LYS A 85 -0.63 -26.02 3.70
N VAL A 86 -0.82 -25.37 2.55
CA VAL A 86 -1.60 -25.92 1.41
C VAL A 86 -0.93 -27.17 0.85
N ILE A 87 0.40 -27.19 0.74
CA ILE A 87 1.17 -28.34 0.23
C ILE A 87 1.47 -29.40 1.32
N GLY A 88 1.06 -29.16 2.57
CA GLY A 88 1.29 -30.10 3.69
C GLY A 88 2.75 -30.21 4.15
N MET A 89 3.64 -29.30 3.75
CA MET A 89 5.06 -29.31 4.12
C MET A 89 5.41 -28.42 5.32
N HIS A 90 4.41 -28.00 6.08
CA HIS A 90 4.60 -27.08 7.20
C HIS A 90 5.51 -27.64 8.32
N ASP A 91 5.48 -28.96 8.53
CA ASP A 91 6.22 -29.64 9.61
C ASP A 91 7.59 -30.18 9.19
N THR A 92 8.02 -29.97 7.95
CA THR A 92 9.28 -30.56 7.46
C THR A 92 10.50 -29.83 8.03
N LYS A 93 11.42 -30.57 8.67
CA LYS A 93 12.64 -30.02 9.28
C LYS A 93 13.74 -29.64 8.28
N SER A 94 13.67 -30.12 7.03
CA SER A 94 14.68 -29.85 6.00
C SER A 94 14.54 -28.43 5.44
N ILE A 95 15.58 -27.62 5.61
CA ILE A 95 15.65 -26.25 5.09
C ILE A 95 15.66 -26.25 3.55
N CYS A 96 16.37 -27.19 2.91
CA CYS A 96 16.45 -27.28 1.45
C CYS A 96 15.08 -27.58 0.82
N LEU A 97 14.34 -28.53 1.40
CA LEU A 97 13.01 -28.88 0.91
C LEU A 97 12.03 -27.69 1.05
N ARG A 98 12.09 -26.97 2.18
CA ARG A 98 11.31 -25.74 2.37
C ARG A 98 11.68 -24.64 1.39
N ALA A 99 12.97 -24.48 1.08
CA ALA A 99 13.41 -23.51 0.09
C ALA A 99 12.82 -23.82 -1.30
N LEU A 100 12.88 -25.09 -1.72
CA LEU A 100 12.28 -25.53 -2.98
C LEU A 100 10.76 -25.32 -2.99
N ALA A 101 10.06 -25.64 -1.91
CA ALA A 101 8.62 -25.42 -1.80
C ALA A 101 8.20 -23.95 -1.85
N ARG A 102 9.08 -23.01 -1.56
CA ARG A 102 8.78 -21.57 -1.66
C ARG A 102 8.98 -21.01 -3.07
N LEU A 103 9.76 -21.68 -3.92
CA LEU A 103 10.02 -21.22 -5.29
C LEU A 103 8.73 -20.95 -6.10
N PRO A 104 7.67 -21.80 -6.05
CA PRO A 104 6.40 -21.52 -6.73
C PRO A 104 5.71 -20.23 -6.29
N VAL A 105 6.00 -19.71 -5.10
CA VAL A 105 5.46 -18.43 -4.62
C VAL A 105 6.31 -17.26 -5.09
N VAL A 106 7.65 -17.40 -5.03
CA VAL A 106 8.58 -16.31 -5.37
C VAL A 106 8.69 -16.08 -6.87
N ILE A 107 8.74 -17.15 -7.66
CA ILE A 107 8.95 -17.08 -9.11
C ILE A 107 7.89 -16.21 -9.79
N PRO A 108 6.58 -16.38 -9.54
CA PRO A 108 5.57 -15.51 -10.14
C PRO A 108 5.70 -14.05 -9.70
N ILE A 109 6.02 -13.79 -8.42
CA ILE A 109 6.19 -12.42 -7.92
C ILE A 109 7.39 -11.75 -8.60
N TRP A 110 8.51 -12.45 -8.69
CA TRP A 110 9.71 -11.98 -9.37
C TRP A 110 9.47 -11.76 -10.87
N PHE A 111 8.78 -12.68 -11.53
CA PHE A 111 8.44 -12.59 -12.95
C PHE A 111 7.51 -11.40 -13.24
N LEU A 112 6.46 -11.21 -12.43
CA LEU A 112 5.57 -10.05 -12.54
C LEU A 112 6.31 -8.73 -12.29
N ALA A 113 7.26 -8.71 -11.37
CA ALA A 113 8.09 -7.52 -11.12
C ALA A 113 8.98 -7.15 -12.32
N ILE A 114 9.43 -8.13 -13.11
CA ILE A 114 10.19 -7.89 -14.35
C ILE A 114 9.29 -7.37 -15.46
N ILE A 115 8.07 -7.93 -15.59
CA ILE A 115 7.15 -7.55 -16.66
C ILE A 115 6.57 -6.16 -16.44
N PHE A 116 6.20 -5.84 -15.19
CA PHE A 116 5.48 -4.60 -14.85
C PHE A 116 6.26 -3.75 -13.84
N PRO A 117 7.28 -2.99 -14.27
CA PRO A 117 8.03 -2.09 -13.39
C PRO A 117 7.27 -0.80 -13.03
N PHE A 118 5.93 -0.82 -13.10
CA PHE A 118 5.05 0.34 -13.00
C PHE A 118 4.68 0.68 -11.56
N PHE A 119 5.64 1.16 -10.77
CA PHE A 119 5.43 1.46 -9.35
C PHE A 119 4.20 2.34 -9.06
N GLY A 120 4.02 3.43 -9.81
CA GLY A 120 2.90 4.35 -9.63
C GLY A 120 1.54 3.70 -9.90
N PRO A 121 1.27 3.20 -11.12
CA PRO A 121 0.01 2.54 -11.43
C PRO A 121 -0.31 1.32 -10.56
N ILE A 122 0.70 0.50 -10.22
CA ILE A 122 0.50 -0.65 -9.33
C ILE A 122 0.07 -0.19 -7.95
N ASN A 123 0.77 0.79 -7.35
CA ASN A 123 0.43 1.30 -6.03
C ASN A 123 -0.97 1.94 -6.02
N SER A 124 -1.30 2.71 -7.07
CA SER A 124 -2.61 3.32 -7.23
C SER A 124 -3.73 2.29 -7.39
N ALA A 125 -3.52 1.25 -8.22
CA ALA A 125 -4.50 0.18 -8.43
C ALA A 125 -4.71 -0.66 -7.17
N VAL A 126 -3.64 -1.06 -6.49
CA VAL A 126 -3.72 -1.78 -5.20
C VAL A 126 -4.43 -0.92 -4.16
N GLY A 127 -4.15 0.38 -4.10
CA GLY A 127 -4.84 1.34 -3.24
C GLY A 127 -6.35 1.39 -3.52
N ALA A 128 -6.72 1.66 -4.77
CA ALA A 128 -8.12 1.80 -5.17
C ALA A 128 -8.93 0.51 -4.99
N LEU A 129 -8.33 -0.65 -5.25
CA LEU A 129 -9.02 -1.95 -5.24
C LEU A 129 -8.95 -2.67 -3.90
N LEU A 130 -7.77 -2.85 -3.32
CA LEU A 130 -7.60 -3.66 -2.11
C LEU A 130 -7.71 -2.82 -0.83
N VAL A 131 -7.05 -1.65 -0.81
CA VAL A 131 -7.03 -0.80 0.39
C VAL A 131 -8.41 -0.20 0.67
N SER A 132 -9.13 0.24 -0.36
CA SER A 132 -10.52 0.70 -0.24
C SER A 132 -11.42 -0.30 0.51
N PHE A 133 -11.31 -1.59 0.18
CA PHE A 133 -12.11 -2.62 0.83
C PHE A 133 -11.62 -2.94 2.23
N THR A 134 -10.32 -3.14 2.40
CA THR A 134 -9.76 -3.64 3.66
C THR A 134 -9.69 -2.59 4.76
N VAL A 135 -9.50 -1.32 4.41
CA VAL A 135 -9.34 -0.22 5.38
C VAL A 135 -10.64 0.52 5.66
N TYR A 136 -11.51 0.65 4.66
CA TYR A 136 -12.73 1.46 4.78
C TYR A 136 -14.00 0.62 4.72
N ILE A 137 -14.27 -0.06 3.60
CA ILE A 137 -15.58 -0.67 3.36
C ILE A 137 -15.87 -1.81 4.34
N ILE A 138 -14.98 -2.81 4.42
CA ILE A 138 -15.17 -3.99 5.26
C ILE A 138 -15.23 -3.60 6.75
N PRO A 139 -14.30 -2.80 7.30
CA PRO A 139 -14.38 -2.41 8.71
C PRO A 139 -15.65 -1.61 9.05
N SER A 140 -16.07 -0.67 8.20
CA SER A 140 -17.29 0.11 8.43
C SER A 140 -18.56 -0.74 8.35
N LEU A 141 -18.64 -1.67 7.39
CA LEU A 141 -19.73 -2.63 7.31
C LEU A 141 -19.74 -3.57 8.52
N ALA A 142 -18.58 -4.11 8.91
CA ALA A 142 -18.45 -4.98 10.07
C ALA A 142 -18.88 -4.26 11.37
N HIS A 143 -18.50 -3.00 11.54
CA HIS A 143 -18.94 -2.17 12.67
C HIS A 143 -20.48 -2.01 12.68
N MET A 144 -21.08 -1.66 11.54
CA MET A 144 -22.53 -1.51 11.41
C MET A 144 -23.30 -2.82 11.67
N LEU A 145 -22.77 -3.96 11.20
CA LEU A 145 -23.36 -5.28 11.43
C LEU A 145 -23.24 -5.71 12.90
N THR A 146 -22.08 -5.48 13.51
CA THR A 146 -21.80 -5.86 14.91
C THR A 146 -22.69 -5.08 15.88
N TYR A 147 -22.86 -3.76 15.67
CA TYR A 147 -23.68 -2.90 16.52
C TYR A 147 -25.10 -2.69 15.99
N ARG A 148 -25.64 -3.64 15.20
CA ARG A 148 -27.02 -3.55 14.69
C ARG A 148 -28.07 -3.69 15.81
N LYS A 149 -27.84 -4.59 16.77
CA LYS A 149 -28.78 -4.87 17.86
C LYS A 149 -28.60 -3.90 19.03
N SER A 150 -29.70 -3.53 19.69
CA SER A 150 -29.67 -2.65 20.87
C SER A 150 -28.84 -3.22 22.01
N SER A 151 -28.94 -4.54 22.26
CA SER A 151 -28.14 -5.24 23.27
C SER A 151 -26.63 -5.18 22.99
N ALA A 152 -26.21 -5.20 21.72
CA ALA A 152 -24.80 -5.09 21.34
C ALA A 152 -24.26 -3.66 21.55
N ARG A 153 -25.12 -2.63 21.37
CA ARG A 153 -24.77 -1.22 21.63
C ARG A 153 -24.62 -0.92 23.12
N GLN A 154 -25.48 -1.52 23.95
CA GLN A 154 -25.42 -1.35 25.41
C GLN A 154 -24.20 -2.03 26.03
N ASN A 155 -23.82 -3.20 25.50
CA ASN A 155 -22.64 -3.96 25.93
C ASN A 155 -21.37 -3.61 25.17
N ALA A 156 -21.37 -2.53 24.38
CA ALA A 156 -20.22 -2.14 23.60
C ALA A 156 -19.05 -1.76 24.54
N ALA A 157 -17.91 -2.43 24.39
CA ALA A 157 -16.68 -2.11 25.12
C ALA A 157 -16.24 -0.66 24.87
N GLU A 158 -16.53 -0.12 23.68
CA GLU A 158 -16.32 1.27 23.33
C GLU A 158 -17.63 1.94 22.93
N LYS A 159 -17.99 2.98 23.67
CA LYS A 159 -19.13 3.84 23.35
C LYS A 159 -18.72 4.88 22.29
N PRO A 160 -19.68 5.41 21.53
CA PRO A 160 -19.43 6.50 20.58
C PRO A 160 -18.65 7.65 21.23
N PRO A 161 -17.75 8.30 20.48
CA PRO A 161 -16.89 9.34 21.03
C PRO A 161 -17.71 10.55 21.49
N PHE A 162 -17.15 11.33 22.41
CA PHE A 162 -17.83 12.49 23.01
C PHE A 162 -18.36 13.49 21.98
N PHE A 163 -17.69 13.64 20.83
CA PHE A 163 -18.11 14.57 19.77
C PHE A 163 -19.24 14.02 18.87
N LEU A 164 -19.51 12.71 18.88
CA LEU A 164 -20.62 12.08 18.15
C LEU A 164 -21.28 11.01 19.02
N PRO A 165 -22.00 11.38 20.08
CA PRO A 165 -22.53 10.44 21.08
C PRO A 165 -23.68 9.55 20.55
N SER A 166 -24.17 9.80 19.34
CA SER A 166 -25.30 9.07 18.74
C SER A 166 -24.84 7.88 17.90
N TRP A 167 -25.34 6.69 18.24
CA TRP A 167 -25.16 5.48 17.44
C TRP A 167 -25.79 5.59 16.04
N THR A 168 -26.88 6.35 15.90
CA THR A 168 -27.49 6.63 14.60
C THR A 168 -26.56 7.49 13.76
N ALA A 169 -25.94 8.53 14.35
CA ALA A 169 -24.96 9.35 13.66
C ALA A 169 -23.73 8.51 13.22
N MET A 170 -23.23 7.63 14.08
CA MET A 170 -22.16 6.69 13.72
C MET A 170 -22.55 5.75 12.57
N TYR A 171 -23.82 5.32 12.50
CA TYR A 171 -24.31 4.49 11.40
C TYR A 171 -24.36 5.27 10.08
N VAL A 172 -24.86 6.52 10.12
CA VAL A 172 -24.88 7.42 8.96
C VAL A 172 -23.48 7.72 8.46
N VAL A 173 -22.53 8.03 9.35
CA VAL A 173 -21.13 8.28 8.98
C VAL A 173 -20.50 7.05 8.34
N ASN A 174 -20.66 5.86 8.92
CA ASN A 174 -20.14 4.63 8.34
C ASN A 174 -20.77 4.33 6.97
N THR A 175 -22.07 4.54 6.82
CA THR A 175 -22.77 4.37 5.53
C THR A 175 -22.22 5.35 4.50
N PHE A 176 -22.03 6.61 4.88
CA PHE A 176 -21.43 7.63 4.03
C PHE A 176 -20.02 7.23 3.58
N VAL A 177 -19.16 6.79 4.51
CA VAL A 177 -17.80 6.35 4.19
C VAL A 177 -17.83 5.17 3.20
N VAL A 178 -18.68 4.17 3.44
CA VAL A 178 -18.81 3.01 2.54
C VAL A 178 -19.23 3.46 1.14
N VAL A 179 -20.29 4.24 1.02
CA VAL A 179 -20.80 4.69 -0.29
C VAL A 179 -19.78 5.60 -0.99
N TRP A 180 -19.20 6.55 -0.28
CA TRP A 180 -18.21 7.47 -0.81
C TRP A 180 -16.96 6.74 -1.32
N VAL A 181 -16.39 5.84 -0.51
CA VAL A 181 -15.20 5.08 -0.90
C VAL A 181 -15.51 4.08 -2.02
N LEU A 182 -16.71 3.49 -2.05
CA LEU A 182 -17.13 2.64 -3.18
C LEU A 182 -17.22 3.43 -4.49
N VAL A 183 -17.81 4.62 -4.47
CA VAL A 183 -18.00 5.42 -5.70
C VAL A 183 -16.71 6.10 -6.12
N VAL A 184 -16.06 6.84 -5.21
CA VAL A 184 -14.90 7.67 -5.52
C VAL A 184 -13.61 6.85 -5.52
N GLY A 185 -13.39 6.05 -4.46
CA GLY A 185 -12.16 5.26 -4.31
C GLY A 185 -12.13 4.08 -5.29
N PHE A 186 -13.09 3.17 -5.17
CA PHE A 186 -13.14 1.96 -5.98
C PHE A 186 -13.66 2.23 -7.40
N GLY A 187 -14.76 2.99 -7.56
CA GLY A 187 -15.34 3.29 -8.86
C GLY A 187 -14.42 4.17 -9.72
N PHE A 188 -14.41 5.48 -9.46
CA PHE A 188 -13.62 6.41 -10.25
C PHE A 188 -12.11 6.20 -10.12
N GLY A 189 -11.60 6.01 -8.90
CA GLY A 189 -10.18 5.77 -8.65
C GLY A 189 -9.69 4.43 -9.21
N GLY A 190 -10.51 3.38 -9.13
CA GLY A 190 -10.19 2.09 -9.74
C GLY A 190 -10.20 2.16 -11.26
N TRP A 191 -11.19 2.82 -11.86
CA TRP A 191 -11.25 3.06 -13.30
C TRP A 191 -10.03 3.85 -13.80
N ALA A 192 -9.70 4.98 -13.17
CA ALA A 192 -8.55 5.80 -13.54
C ALA A 192 -7.22 5.05 -13.37
N SER A 193 -7.06 4.30 -12.28
CA SER A 193 -5.87 3.48 -12.05
C SER A 193 -5.72 2.38 -13.10
N MET A 194 -6.80 1.67 -13.41
CA MET A 194 -6.78 0.55 -14.36
C MET A 194 -6.55 1.03 -15.79
N THR A 195 -7.20 2.12 -16.20
CA THR A 195 -6.99 2.72 -17.52
C THR A 195 -5.56 3.23 -17.69
N ASN A 196 -4.96 3.84 -16.66
CA ASN A 196 -3.56 4.24 -16.69
C ASN A 196 -2.63 3.02 -16.74
N PHE A 197 -2.92 1.96 -15.99
CA PHE A 197 -2.16 0.72 -16.04
C PHE A 197 -2.17 0.09 -17.44
N VAL A 198 -3.35 -0.09 -18.03
CA VAL A 198 -3.50 -0.62 -19.40
C VAL A 198 -2.76 0.26 -20.41
N ARG A 199 -2.91 1.58 -20.33
CA ARG A 199 -2.20 2.50 -21.22
C ARG A 199 -0.67 2.38 -21.10
N GLN A 200 -0.13 2.17 -19.90
CA GLN A 200 1.30 1.95 -19.73
C GLN A 200 1.77 0.62 -20.31
N VAL A 201 0.96 -0.45 -20.16
CA VAL A 201 1.22 -1.74 -20.81
C VAL A 201 1.24 -1.58 -22.34
N ASP A 202 0.26 -0.89 -22.92
CA ASP A 202 0.17 -0.66 -24.36
C ASP A 202 1.32 0.21 -24.88
N THR A 203 1.79 1.17 -24.09
CA THR A 203 2.85 2.12 -24.49
C THR A 203 4.25 1.51 -24.40
N PHE A 204 4.55 0.78 -23.34
CA PHE A 204 5.90 0.27 -23.07
C PHE A 204 6.09 -1.20 -23.44
N GLY A 205 5.00 -1.93 -23.71
CA GLY A 205 4.99 -3.36 -23.96
C GLY A 205 5.25 -4.21 -22.71
N LEU A 206 5.06 -5.52 -22.85
CA LEU A 206 5.53 -6.50 -21.87
C LEU A 206 7.07 -6.59 -22.04
N PHE A 207 7.85 -6.33 -21.00
CA PHE A 207 9.33 -6.23 -21.02
C PHE A 207 9.93 -4.93 -21.56
N ALA A 208 9.51 -3.79 -21.02
CA ALA A 208 10.16 -2.51 -21.30
C ALA A 208 11.66 -2.56 -20.91
N LYS A 209 12.58 -2.41 -21.88
CA LYS A 209 14.04 -2.35 -21.62
C LYS A 209 14.42 -1.19 -20.70
N CYS A 210 13.63 -0.12 -20.67
CA CYS A 210 13.78 0.97 -19.70
C CYS A 210 12.43 1.65 -19.41
N TYR A 211 12.04 1.64 -18.14
CA TYR A 211 10.90 2.40 -17.62
C TYR A 211 11.31 3.86 -17.37
N GLN A 212 10.53 4.82 -17.89
CA GLN A 212 10.79 6.27 -17.82
C GLN A 212 12.05 6.79 -18.55
N CYS A 213 12.66 6.02 -19.45
CA CYS A 213 13.70 6.57 -20.34
C CYS A 213 13.08 7.48 -21.40
N LYS A 214 13.83 8.51 -21.82
CA LYS A 214 13.54 9.23 -23.07
C LYS A 214 13.54 8.23 -24.23
N PRO A 215 12.57 8.30 -25.16
CA PRO A 215 12.64 7.53 -26.38
C PRO A 215 13.95 7.85 -27.11
N ALA A 216 14.63 6.83 -27.62
CA ALA A 216 15.83 7.00 -28.42
C ALA A 216 15.48 7.88 -29.64
N GLY A 217 15.87 9.16 -29.60
CA GLY A 217 15.52 10.17 -30.61
C GLY A 217 14.99 11.49 -30.07
N ALA A 218 14.64 11.60 -28.78
CA ALA A 218 14.23 12.89 -28.21
C ALA A 218 15.43 13.79 -27.95
N ALA A 219 15.60 14.82 -28.79
CA ALA A 219 16.60 15.86 -28.64
C ALA A 219 16.60 16.44 -27.20
N PRO A 220 17.77 16.84 -26.66
CA PRO A 220 17.83 17.49 -25.37
C PRO A 220 16.99 18.79 -25.38
N PRO A 221 16.21 19.09 -24.32
CA PRO A 221 15.53 20.37 -24.22
C PRO A 221 16.59 21.46 -24.23
N ARG A 222 16.34 22.52 -25.01
CA ARG A 222 17.23 23.68 -25.05
C ARG A 222 17.27 24.30 -23.64
N PRO A 223 18.45 24.65 -23.12
CA PRO A 223 18.53 25.38 -21.87
C PRO A 223 17.85 26.75 -22.04
N HIS A 224 16.97 27.08 -21.09
CA HIS A 224 16.52 28.44 -20.84
C HIS A 224 17.52 29.13 -19.91
#